data_AF-A0A4W5NJ78-F1
#
_entry.id   AF-A0A4W5NJ78-F1
#
_cell.length_a   1.000
_cell.length_b   1.000
_cell.length_c   1.000
_cell.angle_alpha   90.00
_cell.angle_beta   90.00
_cell.angle_gamma   90.00
#
_symmetry.space_group_name_H-M   'P 1'
#
loop_
_entity.id
_entity.type
_entity.pdbx_description
1 polymer ?
#
loop_
_entity_poly.entity_id
_entity_poly.type
_entity_poly.pdbx_seq_one_letter_code
_entity_poly.pdbx_strand_id
1 'polypeptide(L)'
;MALSWLTCSLLLGTLCAGWGHGDVETRDCVYYNDNWRTERTNQSGVERCEGEKDKRLHCYSSWLNISGTIKLVKKGCWLDDFNCYDRQECVSMEENPQVFFCCCEGNCCNERFTHLPDLIAAVKIRPPPKVPSLLNSLVYSLLSLCVLSLTLLLALWMYRQRKPPYGHVDILEDPRQTPPSPMVGLKPLQLLEVKSRGRFGCVWKAQLMSEYVAVKVFPVQDKQSWQNERDIFLTPGMRHENLLRYIAAEKHGSNMETELWLITEFHERGSLTDHLKDSTVTWSEMCHIAETMSRGLAYLHEDTPIYKGEGPKPTIAHRDFKSKNVMLRHDLTAIIGDFGLAVRFEPGKPPGDTHGQVGTWRYMAPEVLEGAINFQRDSFLRIDMYAMGLVLWELVSRCIATDGTVGEFMLPFEEEIGQHTSLQELQDVVVHKKMRPVFKDTWLKHPVSNTGRKYWDSTLG
;
A
#
# COMPACT_ATOMS: atom_id res chain seq x y z
N MET A 1 49.10 -14.65 47.37
CA MET A 1 49.42 -14.31 45.96
C MET A 1 48.15 -13.81 45.31
N ALA A 2 48.30 -12.79 44.46
CA ALA A 2 47.27 -11.92 43.92
C ALA A 2 46.01 -12.62 43.39
N LEU A 3 44.84 -12.04 43.64
CA LEU A 3 44.06 -11.35 42.62
C LEU A 3 42.99 -10.50 43.32
N SER A 4 43.00 -9.20 43.07
CA SER A 4 41.99 -8.24 43.52
C SER A 4 41.44 -7.48 42.31
N TRP A 5 40.21 -6.97 42.48
CA TRP A 5 39.51 -6.02 41.63
C TRP A 5 38.99 -6.53 40.28
N LEU A 6 37.83 -7.22 40.27
CA LEU A 6 36.91 -7.16 39.11
C LEU A 6 35.46 -7.61 39.38
N THR A 7 35.05 -7.83 40.63
CA THR A 7 33.72 -8.38 40.96
C THR A 7 32.84 -7.46 41.81
N CYS A 8 32.97 -6.13 41.68
CA CYS A 8 32.16 -5.18 42.47
C CYS A 8 31.55 -4.00 41.68
N SER A 9 31.16 -4.20 40.41
CA SER A 9 30.53 -3.11 39.61
C SER A 9 29.30 -3.52 38.79
N LEU A 10 28.57 -4.58 39.14
CA LEU A 10 27.42 -5.04 38.33
C LEU A 10 26.05 -5.05 39.03
N LEU A 11 25.90 -4.41 40.21
CA LEU A 11 24.63 -4.46 40.96
C LEU A 11 24.17 -3.13 41.60
N LEU A 12 24.48 -1.98 41.00
CA LEU A 12 23.80 -0.71 41.32
C LEU A 12 23.64 0.13 40.05
N GLY A 13 22.52 -0.04 39.35
CA GLY A 13 22.20 0.72 38.14
C GLY A 13 20.77 0.52 37.65
N THR A 14 19.83 0.17 38.53
CA THR A 14 18.39 0.09 38.22
C THR A 14 17.64 0.81 39.32
N LEU A 15 17.45 2.12 39.13
CA LEU A 15 16.40 3.00 39.69
C LEU A 15 16.88 4.45 39.58
N CYS A 16 16.72 5.03 38.38
CA CYS A 16 16.59 6.47 38.14
C CYS A 16 16.09 6.66 36.69
N ALA A 17 14.83 6.29 36.44
CA ALA A 17 14.10 6.84 35.31
C ALA A 17 13.69 8.27 35.70
N GLY A 18 14.65 9.20 35.65
CA GLY A 18 14.39 10.62 35.68
C GLY A 18 13.80 11.04 34.34
N TRP A 19 12.66 11.70 34.38
CA TRP A 19 12.05 12.35 33.23
C TRP A 19 13.06 13.26 32.53
N GLY A 20 13.57 12.82 31.39
CA GLY A 20 14.32 13.67 30.48
C GLY A 20 13.33 14.57 29.76
N HIS A 21 13.35 15.86 30.09
CA HIS A 21 12.91 16.91 29.18
C HIS A 21 13.53 16.63 27.80
N GLY A 22 12.70 16.62 26.75
CA GLY A 22 13.19 16.51 25.38
C GLY A 22 14.02 17.75 25.06
N ASP A 23 15.33 17.64 25.22
CA ASP A 23 16.29 18.61 24.70
C ASP A 23 16.15 18.59 23.18
N VAL A 24 15.85 19.75 22.61
CA VAL A 24 15.91 19.98 21.16
C VAL A 24 17.37 19.76 20.76
N GLU A 25 17.62 18.73 19.95
CA GLU A 25 18.96 18.45 19.45
C GLU A 25 19.39 19.64 18.59
N THR A 26 20.33 20.45 19.07
CA THR A 26 20.86 21.60 18.30
C THR A 26 22.15 21.22 17.60
N ARG A 27 22.30 21.60 16.33
CA ARG A 27 23.45 21.26 15.48
C ARG A 27 24.16 22.53 15.00
N ASP A 28 25.49 22.55 14.99
CA ASP A 28 26.24 23.67 14.40
C ASP A 28 26.75 23.29 13.00
N CYS A 29 26.53 24.13 11.99
CA CYS A 29 26.96 23.92 10.60
C CYS A 29 27.75 25.12 10.09
N VAL A 30 28.71 24.89 9.19
CA VAL A 30 29.41 25.98 8.50
C VAL A 30 28.41 26.68 7.57
N TYR A 31 28.31 28.00 7.69
CA TYR A 31 27.45 28.84 6.87
C TYR A 31 28.26 29.60 5.82
N TYR A 32 27.72 29.68 4.61
CA TYR A 32 28.27 30.50 3.54
C TYR A 32 27.19 30.93 2.57
N ASN A 33 27.26 32.17 2.08
CA ASN A 33 26.34 32.69 1.08
C ASN A 33 27.06 33.59 0.07
N ASP A 34 27.16 33.18 -1.20
CA ASP A 34 27.76 33.98 -2.28
C ASP A 34 26.97 35.30 -2.52
N ASN A 35 25.65 35.29 -2.28
CA ASN A 35 24.75 36.42 -2.51
C ASN A 35 24.52 37.28 -1.26
N TRP A 36 25.43 37.26 -0.28
CA TRP A 36 25.24 37.93 1.01
C TRP A 36 24.96 39.44 0.93
N ARG A 37 25.48 40.14 -0.09
CA ARG A 37 25.27 41.59 -0.26
C ARG A 37 23.83 41.93 -0.68
N THR A 38 23.26 41.11 -1.57
CA THR A 38 21.87 41.27 -2.03
C THR A 38 20.89 40.73 -1.00
N GLU A 39 21.22 39.62 -0.34
CA GLU A 39 20.39 38.97 0.69
C GLU A 39 20.57 39.60 2.09
N ARG A 40 21.49 40.57 2.25
CA ARG A 40 21.84 41.24 3.52
C ARG A 40 22.17 40.27 4.66
N THR A 41 22.80 39.15 4.35
CA THR A 41 23.26 38.16 5.34
C THR A 41 24.76 38.32 5.62
N ASN A 42 25.28 37.56 6.58
CA ASN A 42 26.72 37.34 6.66
C ASN A 42 27.22 36.59 5.41
N GLN A 43 28.48 36.76 5.04
CA GLN A 43 29.08 36.03 3.92
C GLN A 43 29.48 34.61 4.33
N SER A 44 30.03 34.47 5.53
CA SER A 44 30.46 33.20 6.10
C SER A 44 30.30 33.24 7.62
N GLY A 45 30.24 32.06 8.23
CA GLY A 45 30.14 31.92 9.68
C GLY A 45 29.83 30.49 10.09
N VAL A 46 29.33 30.34 11.31
CA VAL A 46 28.73 29.11 11.81
C VAL A 46 27.28 29.43 12.13
N GLU A 47 26.37 28.64 11.59
CA GLU A 47 24.94 28.73 11.84
C GLU A 47 24.54 27.58 12.78
N ARG A 48 23.72 27.89 13.78
CA ARG A 48 23.15 26.90 14.69
C ARG A 48 21.78 26.49 14.18
N CYS A 49 21.65 25.24 13.77
CA CYS A 49 20.43 24.63 13.28
C CYS A 49 19.52 24.28 14.45
N GLU A 50 18.30 24.80 14.40
CA GLU A 50 17.23 24.47 15.33
C GLU A 50 16.33 23.41 14.71
N GLY A 51 16.14 22.29 15.42
CA GLY A 51 15.33 21.17 14.95
C GLY A 51 13.87 21.29 15.36
N GLU A 52 12.98 20.73 14.54
CA GLU A 52 11.60 20.43 14.94
C GLU A 52 11.57 19.06 15.64
N LYS A 53 10.57 18.83 16.52
CA LYS A 53 10.39 17.52 17.15
C LYS A 53 10.24 16.43 16.08
N ASP A 54 10.96 15.32 16.25
CA ASP A 54 10.97 14.13 15.39
C ASP A 54 11.67 14.25 14.01
N LYS A 55 12.37 15.36 13.73
CA LYS A 55 13.13 15.57 12.47
C LYS A 55 14.65 15.54 12.68
N ARG A 56 15.41 14.97 11.74
CA ARG A 56 16.89 14.97 11.80
C ARG A 56 17.50 16.25 11.22
N LEU A 57 18.58 16.73 11.84
CA LEU A 57 19.33 17.93 11.42
C LEU A 57 20.62 17.57 10.70
N HIS A 58 20.80 18.11 9.49
CA HIS A 58 21.97 17.89 8.65
C HIS A 58 22.66 19.21 8.28
N CYS A 59 23.94 19.13 7.93
CA CYS A 59 24.65 20.23 7.28
C CYS A 59 24.77 19.95 5.78
N TYR A 60 24.78 20.99 4.95
CA TYR A 60 25.00 20.85 3.50
C TYR A 60 26.08 21.78 2.96
N SER A 61 26.58 21.45 1.76
CA SER A 61 27.42 22.32 0.93
C SER A 61 26.99 22.24 -0.53
N SER A 62 27.04 23.38 -1.23
CA SER A 62 26.80 23.48 -2.67
C SER A 62 27.85 24.33 -3.36
N TRP A 63 28.33 23.89 -4.53
CA TRP A 63 29.38 24.58 -5.28
C TRP A 63 29.26 24.32 -6.79
N LEU A 64 29.87 25.20 -7.58
CA LEU A 64 30.06 25.03 -9.02
C LEU A 64 31.49 24.57 -9.28
N ASN A 65 31.67 23.70 -10.27
CA ASN A 65 32.98 23.40 -10.84
C ASN A 65 33.09 24.05 -12.22
N ILE A 66 33.74 25.21 -12.30
CA ILE A 66 33.93 25.94 -13.55
C ILE A 66 35.34 25.62 -14.04
N SER A 67 35.45 24.65 -14.95
CA SER A 67 36.72 24.25 -15.58
C SER A 67 37.83 23.91 -14.57
N GLY A 68 37.50 23.19 -13.50
CA GLY A 68 38.42 22.78 -12.43
C GLY A 68 38.54 23.78 -11.27
N THR A 69 37.90 24.95 -11.36
CA THR A 69 37.84 25.91 -10.27
C THR A 69 36.55 25.74 -9.48
N ILE A 70 36.68 25.46 -8.19
CA ILE A 70 35.54 25.35 -7.27
C ILE A 70 35.07 26.76 -6.88
N LYS A 71 33.82 27.09 -7.21
CA LYS A 71 33.14 28.28 -6.71
C LYS A 71 32.06 27.87 -5.72
N LEU A 72 32.27 28.16 -4.43
CA LEU A 72 31.28 27.88 -3.39
C LEU A 72 30.02 28.74 -3.59
N VAL A 73 28.84 28.12 -3.49
CA VAL A 73 27.55 28.79 -3.70
C VAL A 73 26.88 29.06 -2.36
N LYS A 74 26.54 28.00 -1.61
CA LYS A 74 25.94 28.08 -0.28
C LYS A 74 26.34 26.92 0.63
N LYS A 75 26.38 27.17 1.94
CA LYS A 75 26.47 26.16 3.01
C LYS A 75 25.53 26.55 4.15
N GLY A 76 24.98 25.57 4.86
CA GLY A 76 24.16 25.82 6.04
C GLY A 76 23.44 24.57 6.54
N CYS A 77 22.31 24.81 7.22
CA CYS A 77 21.43 23.76 7.76
C CYS A 77 20.51 23.15 6.70
N TRP A 78 20.25 21.85 6.80
CA TRP A 78 19.31 21.09 5.98
C TRP A 78 18.42 20.22 6.87
N LEU A 79 17.10 20.27 6.68
CA LEU A 79 16.13 19.61 7.55
C LEU A 79 15.62 18.31 6.93
N ASP A 80 15.76 17.21 7.67
CA ASP A 80 15.02 15.96 7.53
C ASP A 80 15.05 15.29 6.15
N ASP A 81 16.25 15.21 5.56
CA ASP A 81 16.46 14.54 4.28
C ASP A 81 17.09 13.16 4.48
N PHE A 82 16.34 12.12 4.12
CA PHE A 82 16.75 10.73 4.28
C PHE A 82 18.05 10.39 3.53
N ASN A 83 18.41 11.14 2.48
CA ASN A 83 19.67 10.92 1.76
C ASN A 83 20.89 11.30 2.60
N CYS A 84 20.69 12.10 3.65
CA CYS A 84 21.74 12.61 4.52
C CYS A 84 21.95 11.77 5.78
N TYR A 85 21.13 10.74 5.99
CA TYR A 85 21.16 9.93 7.21
C TYR A 85 22.45 9.10 7.28
N ASP A 86 23.07 9.11 8.46
CA ASP A 86 24.27 8.34 8.79
C ASP A 86 25.51 8.69 7.91
N ARG A 87 25.48 9.82 7.17
CA ARG A 87 26.61 10.32 6.37
C ARG A 87 27.53 11.21 7.19
N GLN A 88 28.74 10.73 7.50
CA GLN A 88 29.69 11.53 8.29
C GLN A 88 30.48 12.57 7.47
N GLU A 89 30.59 12.36 6.15
CA GLU A 89 31.36 13.22 5.24
C GLU A 89 30.47 13.84 4.17
N CYS A 90 30.71 15.12 3.85
CA CYS A 90 29.98 15.82 2.79
C CYS A 90 30.62 15.52 1.43
N VAL A 91 30.13 14.47 0.76
CA VAL A 91 30.63 14.02 -0.55
C VAL A 91 29.51 14.03 -1.58
N SER A 92 29.73 14.72 -2.70
CA SER A 92 28.84 14.67 -3.86
C SER A 92 29.10 13.40 -4.67
N MET A 93 28.04 12.64 -4.94
CA MET A 93 28.09 11.37 -5.68
C MET A 93 27.60 11.50 -7.13
N GLU A 94 27.10 12.67 -7.54
CA GLU A 94 26.59 12.91 -8.89
C GLU A 94 27.72 13.12 -9.91
N GLU A 95 27.57 12.52 -11.10
CA GLU A 95 28.48 12.69 -12.23
C GLU A 95 28.18 13.99 -12.99
N ASN A 96 29.09 14.96 -12.91
CA ASN A 96 29.07 16.24 -13.62
C ASN A 96 27.76 17.06 -13.54
N PRO A 97 27.21 17.31 -12.33
CA PRO A 97 26.04 18.17 -12.18
C PRO A 97 26.37 19.63 -12.48
N GLN A 98 25.35 20.40 -12.90
CA GLN A 98 25.49 21.85 -13.08
C GLN A 98 25.85 22.56 -11.75
N VAL A 99 25.36 22.03 -10.62
CA VAL A 99 25.69 22.46 -9.26
C VAL A 99 25.94 21.20 -8.43
N PHE A 100 27.12 21.08 -7.84
CA PHE A 100 27.43 20.00 -6.92
C PHE A 100 26.78 20.26 -5.57
N PHE A 101 26.28 19.19 -4.95
CA PHE A 101 25.62 19.23 -3.65
C PHE A 101 26.02 18.03 -2.79
N CYS A 102 26.21 18.26 -1.49
CA CYS A 102 26.36 17.18 -0.51
C CYS A 102 25.72 17.57 0.82
N CYS A 103 25.36 16.56 1.60
CA CYS A 103 24.90 16.72 2.96
C CYS A 103 25.49 15.64 3.88
N CYS A 104 25.56 15.96 5.17
CA CYS A 104 26.16 15.13 6.20
C CYS A 104 25.51 15.36 7.57
N GLU A 105 25.70 14.40 8.47
CA GLU A 105 25.19 14.37 9.82
C GLU A 105 26.36 14.45 10.81
N GLY A 106 26.53 15.61 11.45
CA GLY A 106 27.67 15.90 12.32
C GLY A 106 27.82 17.41 12.55
N ASN A 107 28.38 17.82 13.71
CA ASN A 107 28.70 19.23 13.92
C ASN A 107 29.81 19.66 12.96
N CYS A 108 29.58 20.72 12.21
CA CYS A 108 30.48 21.29 11.21
C CYS A 108 30.97 20.27 10.17
N CYS A 109 30.24 19.19 9.92
CA CYS A 109 30.66 18.13 8.99
C CYS A 109 30.80 18.62 7.53
N ASN A 110 30.17 19.76 7.21
CA ASN A 110 30.24 20.43 5.92
C ASN A 110 31.44 21.40 5.80
N GLU A 111 32.37 21.41 6.76
CA GLU A 111 33.59 22.22 6.67
C GLU A 111 34.40 21.85 5.42
N ARG A 112 34.61 20.55 5.21
CA ARG A 112 35.24 19.99 4.01
C ARG A 112 34.17 19.32 3.15
N PHE A 113 34.29 19.50 1.84
CA PHE A 113 33.43 18.85 0.86
C PHE A 113 34.28 18.32 -0.30
N THR A 114 33.89 17.18 -0.84
CA THR A 114 34.60 16.53 -1.94
C THR A 114 33.63 15.96 -2.98
N HIS A 115 34.17 15.62 -4.15
CA HIS A 115 33.52 14.77 -5.15
C HIS A 115 34.54 13.69 -5.51
N LEU A 116 34.08 12.48 -5.84
CA LEU A 116 34.93 11.30 -5.99
C LEU A 116 34.81 10.69 -7.40
N PRO A 117 35.94 10.31 -8.07
CA PRO A 117 37.20 11.06 -8.09
C PRO A 117 37.83 11.21 -9.49
N ASP A 118 38.43 12.37 -9.77
CA ASP A 118 39.61 12.46 -10.65
C ASP A 118 40.85 12.11 -9.81
N LEU A 119 41.45 10.95 -10.11
CA LEU A 119 42.53 10.35 -9.34
C LEU A 119 43.88 10.51 -10.06
N ILE A 120 44.39 11.73 -10.26
CA ILE A 120 45.79 11.95 -10.65
C ILE A 120 46.35 13.21 -9.97
N ALA A 121 46.96 13.05 -8.79
CA ALA A 121 48.17 13.78 -8.41
C ALA A 121 48.78 13.24 -7.11
N ALA A 122 50.00 12.71 -7.25
CA ALA A 122 51.08 12.63 -6.25
C ALA A 122 50.89 11.72 -5.02
N VAL A 123 51.07 10.41 -5.22
CA VAL A 123 51.57 9.52 -4.16
C VAL A 123 53.08 9.29 -4.37
N LYS A 124 53.88 9.76 -3.40
CA LYS A 124 55.32 9.46 -3.29
C LYS A 124 55.53 7.95 -3.18
N ILE A 125 56.39 7.41 -4.04
CA ILE A 125 56.76 5.99 -4.13
C ILE A 125 57.47 5.54 -2.84
N ARG A 126 57.01 4.45 -2.24
CA ARG A 126 57.87 3.48 -1.53
C ARG A 126 57.76 2.12 -2.23
N PRO A 127 58.85 1.35 -2.32
CA PRO A 127 58.87 0.11 -3.09
C PRO A 127 57.94 -0.96 -2.50
N PRO A 128 57.26 -1.76 -3.33
CA PRO A 128 56.30 -2.75 -2.86
C PRO A 128 56.98 -3.96 -2.24
N PRO A 129 56.43 -4.54 -1.16
CA PRO A 129 56.76 -5.89 -0.75
C PRO A 129 56.23 -6.88 -1.80
N LYS A 130 56.90 -8.04 -1.93
CA LYS A 130 56.59 -9.09 -2.90
C LYS A 130 55.10 -9.44 -2.89
N VAL A 131 54.42 -9.19 -4.01
CA VAL A 131 53.01 -9.57 -4.20
C VAL A 131 52.86 -11.10 -4.18
N PRO A 132 51.86 -11.65 -3.47
CA PRO A 132 51.48 -13.05 -3.60
C PRO A 132 51.06 -13.33 -5.06
N SER A 133 51.29 -14.56 -5.54
CA SER A 133 50.88 -14.97 -6.88
C SER A 133 49.37 -14.74 -7.08
N LEU A 134 48.99 -14.31 -8.28
CA LEU A 134 47.58 -14.13 -8.70
C LEU A 134 46.70 -15.34 -8.37
N LEU A 135 47.29 -16.53 -8.38
CA LEU A 135 46.64 -17.77 -7.98
C LEU A 135 46.13 -17.73 -6.54
N ASN A 136 46.93 -17.22 -5.59
CA ASN A 136 46.53 -17.14 -4.18
C ASN A 136 45.38 -16.15 -3.99
N SER A 137 45.41 -15.00 -4.65
CA SER A 137 44.33 -14.01 -4.59
C SER A 137 43.02 -14.53 -5.19
N LEU A 138 43.08 -15.31 -6.27
CA LEU A 138 41.92 -15.98 -6.85
C LEU A 138 41.37 -17.09 -5.93
N VAL A 139 42.25 -17.87 -5.30
CA VAL A 139 41.84 -18.93 -4.37
C VAL A 139 41.13 -18.34 -3.14
N TYR A 140 41.65 -17.26 -2.55
CA TYR A 140 41.01 -16.64 -1.38
C TYR A 140 39.66 -15.98 -1.71
N SER A 141 39.52 -15.37 -2.88
CA SER A 141 38.25 -14.75 -3.32
C SER A 141 37.19 -15.80 -3.69
N LEU A 142 37.58 -16.92 -4.31
CA LEU A 142 36.67 -18.03 -4.56
C LEU A 142 36.25 -18.73 -3.26
N LEU A 143 37.17 -18.90 -2.31
CA LEU A 143 36.85 -19.47 -0.99
C LEU A 143 35.85 -18.60 -0.22
N SER A 144 36.03 -17.27 -0.22
CA SER A 144 35.10 -16.38 0.49
C SER A 144 33.71 -16.37 -0.16
N LEU A 145 33.62 -16.41 -1.49
CA LEU A 145 32.35 -16.53 -2.21
C LEU A 145 31.66 -17.87 -1.95
N CYS A 146 32.40 -18.98 -1.91
CA CYS A 146 31.87 -20.29 -1.58
C CYS A 146 31.34 -20.34 -0.14
N VAL A 147 32.06 -19.76 0.82
CA VAL A 147 31.61 -19.67 2.22
C VAL A 147 30.35 -18.82 2.34
N LEU A 148 30.29 -17.66 1.69
CA LEU A 148 29.09 -16.81 1.66
C LEU A 148 27.88 -17.50 1.02
N SER A 149 28.10 -18.24 -0.06
CA SER A 149 27.06 -19.05 -0.68
C SER A 149 26.57 -20.16 0.25
N LEU A 150 27.49 -20.85 0.93
CA LEU A 150 27.12 -21.90 1.90
C LEU A 150 26.36 -21.35 3.10
N THR A 151 26.76 -20.20 3.63
CA THR A 151 26.05 -19.57 4.75
C THR A 151 24.67 -19.08 4.35
N LEU A 152 24.52 -18.54 3.13
CA LEU A 152 23.22 -18.17 2.58
C LEU A 152 22.32 -19.40 2.38
N LEU A 153 22.86 -20.49 1.84
CA LEU A 153 22.13 -21.74 1.65
C LEU A 153 21.74 -22.38 3.00
N LEU A 154 22.62 -22.35 4.00
CA LEU A 154 22.31 -22.79 5.36
C LEU A 154 21.28 -21.89 6.02
N ALA A 155 21.35 -20.57 5.84
CA ALA A 155 20.35 -19.64 6.34
C ALA A 155 18.99 -19.87 5.67
N LEU A 156 18.95 -20.11 4.36
CA LEU A 156 17.74 -20.46 3.62
C LEU A 156 17.20 -21.84 4.01
N TRP A 157 18.08 -22.82 4.25
CA TRP A 157 17.71 -24.14 4.72
C TRP A 157 17.16 -24.07 6.15
N MET A 158 17.81 -23.34 7.05
CA MET A 158 17.30 -23.08 8.40
C MET A 158 16.01 -22.26 8.36
N TYR A 159 15.85 -21.31 7.44
CA TYR A 159 14.61 -20.56 7.25
C TYR A 159 13.49 -21.48 6.73
N ARG A 160 13.80 -22.42 5.84
CA ARG A 160 12.87 -23.46 5.38
C ARG A 160 12.53 -24.49 6.47
N GLN A 161 13.48 -24.81 7.35
CA GLN A 161 13.31 -25.71 8.50
C GLN A 161 12.60 -25.03 9.69
N ARG A 162 12.72 -23.70 9.83
CA ARG A 162 12.05 -22.88 10.86
C ARG A 162 10.64 -22.45 10.45
N LYS A 163 10.26 -22.58 9.18
CA LYS A 163 8.84 -22.60 8.83
C LYS A 163 8.28 -23.92 9.35
N PRO A 164 7.28 -23.93 10.25
CA PRO A 164 6.60 -25.17 10.59
C PRO A 164 6.04 -25.78 9.28
N PRO A 165 6.11 -27.10 9.10
CA PRO A 165 5.52 -27.76 7.96
C PRO A 165 4.00 -27.62 8.09
N TYR A 166 3.41 -26.61 7.45
CA TYR A 166 1.98 -26.59 7.22
C TYR A 166 1.66 -27.62 6.13
N GLY A 167 1.39 -28.84 6.61
CA GLY A 167 0.47 -29.82 6.06
C GLY A 167 0.77 -30.34 4.65
N HIS A 168 1.66 -31.32 4.55
CA HIS A 168 1.43 -32.39 3.58
C HIS A 168 0.33 -33.29 4.18
N VAL A 169 -0.80 -33.42 3.51
CA VAL A 169 -1.80 -34.44 3.83
C VAL A 169 -1.26 -35.74 3.27
N ASP A 170 -0.61 -36.53 4.12
CA ASP A 170 -0.40 -37.94 3.82
C ASP A 170 -1.77 -38.63 3.90
N ILE A 171 -2.21 -39.14 2.75
CA ILE A 171 -3.36 -40.02 2.63
C ILE A 171 -2.93 -41.36 3.25
N LEU A 172 -3.26 -41.56 4.52
CA LEU A 172 -3.46 -42.89 5.07
C LEU A 172 -4.61 -42.85 6.07
N GLU A 173 -5.66 -43.61 5.77
CA GLU A 173 -6.83 -43.84 6.61
C GLU A 173 -6.44 -44.37 8.01
N ASP A 174 -6.93 -43.73 9.08
CA ASP A 174 -7.68 -44.39 10.17
C ASP A 174 -8.41 -43.31 11.03
N PRO A 175 -9.66 -43.51 11.50
CA PRO A 175 -10.49 -42.48 12.07
C PRO A 175 -10.33 -42.42 13.59
N ARG A 176 -9.90 -41.28 14.12
CA ARG A 176 -10.41 -40.68 15.36
C ARG A 176 -9.69 -39.37 15.70
N GLN A 177 -10.51 -38.38 16.02
CA GLN A 177 -10.22 -37.11 16.71
C GLN A 177 -9.68 -35.96 15.83
N THR A 178 -10.63 -35.21 15.27
CA THR A 178 -10.46 -33.83 14.80
C THR A 178 -10.30 -32.85 15.97
N PRO A 179 -9.45 -31.81 15.85
CA PRO A 179 -9.32 -30.76 16.87
C PRO A 179 -10.62 -29.95 17.05
N PRO A 180 -10.88 -29.38 18.24
CA PRO A 180 -12.17 -28.77 18.58
C PRO A 180 -12.46 -27.53 17.73
N SER A 181 -13.63 -27.50 17.08
CA SER A 181 -14.08 -26.41 16.21
C SER A 181 -14.30 -25.09 16.97
N PRO A 182 -13.92 -23.93 16.41
CA PRO A 182 -14.25 -22.63 16.99
C PRO A 182 -15.75 -22.34 17.00
N MET A 183 -16.19 -21.64 18.06
CA MET A 183 -17.60 -21.36 18.34
C MET A 183 -17.96 -19.91 18.01
N VAL A 184 -18.68 -19.71 16.90
CA VAL A 184 -19.46 -18.47 16.67
C VAL A 184 -20.71 -18.57 17.52
N GLY A 185 -20.72 -17.95 18.71
CA GLY A 185 -21.89 -17.97 19.59
C GLY A 185 -22.49 -19.37 19.80
N LEU A 186 -21.66 -20.35 20.17
CA LEU A 186 -21.97 -21.79 20.41
C LEU A 186 -22.09 -22.69 19.17
N LYS A 187 -21.83 -22.21 17.94
CA LYS A 187 -21.94 -23.04 16.72
C LYS A 187 -20.56 -23.39 16.13
N PRO A 188 -20.29 -24.66 15.76
CA PRO A 188 -19.02 -25.05 15.18
C PRO A 188 -18.84 -24.40 13.80
N LEU A 189 -17.72 -23.70 13.62
CA LEU A 189 -17.27 -23.14 12.36
C LEU A 189 -16.03 -23.90 11.88
N GLN A 190 -16.02 -24.32 10.62
CA GLN A 190 -14.90 -25.02 10.00
C GLN A 190 -14.42 -24.27 8.76
N LEU A 191 -13.16 -23.84 8.73
CA LEU A 191 -12.54 -23.30 7.52
C LEU A 191 -12.32 -24.45 6.51
N LEU A 192 -12.67 -24.22 5.25
CA LEU A 192 -12.56 -25.22 4.18
C LEU A 192 -11.41 -24.91 3.23
N GLU A 193 -11.52 -23.82 2.48
CA GLU A 193 -10.56 -23.45 1.44
C GLU A 193 -10.39 -21.94 1.35
N VAL A 194 -9.19 -21.50 0.98
CA VAL A 194 -8.90 -20.08 0.72
C VAL A 194 -9.46 -19.70 -0.65
N LYS A 195 -10.39 -18.74 -0.67
CA LYS A 195 -10.98 -18.22 -1.91
C LYS A 195 -10.25 -17.02 -2.46
N SER A 196 -9.73 -16.15 -1.59
CA SER A 196 -8.96 -15.02 -2.05
C SER A 196 -7.95 -14.54 -1.00
N ARG A 197 -6.92 -13.87 -1.48
CA ARG A 197 -6.00 -13.07 -0.67
C ARG A 197 -6.19 -11.61 -1.08
N GLY A 198 -6.64 -10.80 -0.14
CA GLY A 198 -6.90 -9.38 -0.31
C GLY A 198 -5.83 -8.53 0.36
N ARG A 199 -6.03 -7.20 0.34
CA ARG A 199 -5.11 -6.23 0.91
C ARG A 199 -4.94 -6.38 2.43
N PHE A 200 -6.03 -6.72 3.11
CA PHE A 200 -6.11 -6.71 4.58
C PHE A 200 -6.24 -8.12 5.20
N GLY A 201 -6.15 -9.18 4.39
CA GLY A 201 -6.39 -10.53 4.89
C GLY A 201 -6.69 -11.57 3.82
N CYS A 202 -7.01 -12.79 4.26
CA CYS A 202 -7.45 -13.88 3.40
C CYS A 202 -8.92 -14.21 3.64
N VAL A 203 -9.66 -14.48 2.57
CA VAL A 203 -11.05 -14.89 2.63
C VAL A 203 -11.12 -16.39 2.45
N TRP A 204 -11.72 -17.06 3.42
CA TRP A 204 -11.97 -18.50 3.42
C TRP A 204 -13.43 -18.77 3.12
N LYS A 205 -13.69 -19.80 2.32
CA LYS A 205 -14.97 -20.52 2.40
C LYS A 205 -14.95 -21.33 3.68
N ALA A 206 -16.00 -21.22 4.47
CA ALA A 206 -16.15 -21.95 5.72
C ALA A 206 -17.55 -22.53 5.83
N GLN A 207 -17.70 -23.54 6.66
CA GLN A 207 -18.98 -24.14 7.01
C GLN A 207 -19.36 -23.73 8.43
N LEU A 208 -20.53 -23.09 8.56
CA LEU A 208 -21.14 -22.75 9.85
C LEU A 208 -22.44 -23.54 9.95
N MET A 209 -22.46 -24.59 10.77
CA MET A 209 -23.53 -25.59 10.77
C MET A 209 -23.77 -26.20 9.38
N SER A 210 -24.93 -25.97 8.77
CA SER A 210 -25.32 -26.47 7.44
C SER A 210 -25.21 -25.41 6.34
N GLU A 211 -24.68 -24.21 6.65
CA GLU A 211 -24.57 -23.12 5.70
C GLU A 211 -23.10 -22.81 5.38
N TYR A 212 -22.82 -22.47 4.12
CA TYR A 212 -21.53 -21.92 3.74
C TYR A 212 -21.47 -20.43 4.04
N VAL A 213 -20.36 -20.00 4.64
CA VAL A 213 -20.08 -18.61 5.02
C VAL A 213 -18.68 -18.21 4.54
N ALA A 214 -18.46 -16.91 4.36
CA ALA A 214 -17.16 -16.35 4.04
C ALA A 214 -16.53 -15.81 5.32
N VAL A 215 -15.32 -16.27 5.63
CA VAL A 215 -14.54 -15.79 6.79
C VAL A 215 -13.33 -15.03 6.29
N LYS A 216 -13.37 -13.70 6.44
CA LYS A 216 -12.23 -12.83 6.17
C LYS A 216 -11.38 -12.76 7.43
N VAL A 217 -10.17 -13.31 7.35
CA VAL A 217 -9.20 -13.39 8.43
C VAL A 217 -8.18 -12.27 8.26
N PHE A 218 -8.19 -11.34 9.21
CA PHE A 218 -7.27 -10.21 9.28
C PHE A 218 -6.18 -10.49 10.31
N PRO A 219 -4.93 -10.19 9.99
CA PRO A 219 -3.87 -10.23 10.98
C PRO A 219 -3.99 -9.02 11.92
N VAL A 220 -3.41 -9.10 13.13
CA VAL A 220 -3.58 -8.07 14.18
C VAL A 220 -3.12 -6.68 13.73
N GLN A 221 -2.10 -6.58 12.87
CA GLN A 221 -1.65 -5.29 12.33
C GLN A 221 -2.74 -4.57 11.51
N ASP A 222 -3.68 -5.30 10.91
CA ASP A 222 -4.77 -4.74 10.11
C ASP A 222 -6.06 -4.56 10.94
N LYS A 223 -5.93 -4.48 12.27
CA LYS A 223 -7.06 -4.28 13.20
C LYS A 223 -7.91 -3.08 12.83
N GLN A 224 -7.32 -1.98 12.38
CA GLN A 224 -8.06 -0.78 12.00
C GLN A 224 -8.99 -1.05 10.81
N SER A 225 -8.54 -1.80 9.80
CA SER A 225 -9.36 -2.20 8.65
C SER A 225 -10.49 -3.14 9.06
N TRP A 226 -10.22 -4.13 9.92
CA TRP A 226 -11.24 -5.01 10.47
C TRP A 226 -12.30 -4.24 11.29
N GLN A 227 -11.86 -3.29 12.13
CA GLN A 227 -12.77 -2.44 12.90
C GLN A 227 -13.62 -1.57 11.99
N ASN A 228 -13.00 -0.90 11.00
CA ASN A 228 -13.73 -0.07 10.06
C ASN A 228 -14.80 -0.87 9.30
N GLU A 229 -14.42 -2.01 8.73
CA GLU A 229 -15.35 -2.85 7.97
C GLU A 229 -16.51 -3.34 8.84
N ARG A 230 -16.21 -3.81 10.06
CA ARG A 230 -17.24 -4.21 11.03
C ARG A 230 -18.17 -3.06 11.40
N ASP A 231 -17.62 -1.89 11.69
CA ASP A 231 -18.40 -0.73 12.12
C ASP A 231 -19.28 -0.18 10.97
N ILE A 232 -18.83 -0.28 9.72
CA ILE A 232 -19.65 -0.02 8.53
C ILE A 232 -20.80 -1.02 8.46
N PHE A 233 -20.55 -2.34 8.56
CA PHE A 233 -21.62 -3.35 8.56
C PHE A 233 -22.65 -3.17 9.67
N LEU A 234 -22.22 -2.68 10.83
CA LEU A 234 -23.09 -2.44 12.00
C LEU A 234 -23.80 -1.08 11.96
N THR A 235 -23.58 -0.27 10.92
CA THR A 235 -24.30 1.01 10.76
C THR A 235 -25.79 0.75 10.56
N PRO A 236 -26.69 1.50 11.23
CA PRO A 236 -28.14 1.35 11.04
C PRO A 236 -28.55 1.41 9.57
N GLY A 237 -29.49 0.58 9.15
CA GLY A 237 -29.93 0.53 7.76
C GLY A 237 -28.94 -0.11 6.77
N MET A 238 -27.82 -0.73 7.19
CA MET A 238 -26.89 -1.39 6.26
C MET A 238 -27.34 -2.76 5.72
N ARG A 239 -28.60 -3.15 5.94
CA ARG A 239 -29.17 -4.39 5.41
C ARG A 239 -29.95 -4.09 4.12
N HIS A 240 -29.46 -4.61 3.00
CA HIS A 240 -30.09 -4.42 1.69
C HIS A 240 -29.86 -5.66 0.82
N GLU A 241 -30.74 -5.93 -0.14
CA GLU A 241 -30.66 -7.13 -0.99
C GLU A 241 -29.40 -7.18 -1.87
N ASN A 242 -28.82 -6.01 -2.18
CA ASN A 242 -27.61 -5.84 -3.01
C ASN A 242 -26.36 -5.44 -2.21
N LEU A 243 -26.39 -5.56 -0.87
CA LEU A 243 -25.22 -5.39 -0.01
C LEU A 243 -24.91 -6.71 0.69
N LEU A 244 -23.61 -7.00 0.87
CA LEU A 244 -23.16 -8.25 1.48
C LEU A 244 -23.70 -8.36 2.90
N ARG A 245 -24.32 -9.51 3.22
CA ARG A 245 -24.88 -9.72 4.55
C ARG A 245 -23.80 -10.07 5.57
N TYR A 246 -23.64 -9.19 6.55
CA TYR A 246 -22.86 -9.46 7.77
C TYR A 246 -23.52 -10.53 8.65
N ILE A 247 -22.70 -11.40 9.23
CA ILE A 247 -23.13 -12.43 10.18
C ILE A 247 -22.56 -12.13 11.57
N ALA A 248 -21.23 -12.05 11.67
CA ALA A 248 -20.53 -11.87 12.94
C ALA A 248 -19.10 -11.37 12.73
N ALA A 249 -18.47 -10.90 13.80
CA ALA A 249 -17.05 -10.60 13.85
C ALA A 249 -16.52 -11.04 15.22
N GLU A 250 -15.37 -11.72 15.22
CA GLU A 250 -14.81 -12.30 16.43
C GLU A 250 -13.29 -12.18 16.46
N LYS A 251 -12.74 -12.15 17.68
CA LYS A 251 -11.30 -12.27 17.91
C LYS A 251 -11.02 -13.74 18.16
N HIS A 252 -10.25 -14.37 17.29
CA HIS A 252 -9.88 -15.78 17.36
C HIS A 252 -8.44 -15.93 17.87
N GLY A 253 -8.11 -17.03 18.56
CA GLY A 253 -6.76 -17.31 19.06
C GLY A 253 -6.38 -16.66 20.40
N SER A 254 -5.14 -16.91 20.84
CA SER A 254 -4.56 -16.40 22.10
C SER A 254 -3.58 -15.25 21.84
N ASN A 255 -3.06 -14.61 22.89
CA ASN A 255 -2.36 -13.31 22.82
C ASN A 255 -1.33 -13.15 21.67
N MET A 256 -0.54 -14.18 21.34
CA MET A 256 0.51 -14.09 20.29
C MET A 256 0.08 -14.59 18.90
N GLU A 257 -1.05 -15.28 18.79
CA GLU A 257 -1.62 -15.82 17.53
C GLU A 257 -3.05 -15.33 17.33
N THR A 258 -3.33 -14.11 17.80
CA THR A 258 -4.65 -13.52 17.65
C THR A 258 -4.93 -13.28 16.17
N GLU A 259 -6.09 -13.72 15.71
CA GLU A 259 -6.65 -13.38 14.41
C GLU A 259 -7.96 -12.61 14.61
N LEU A 260 -8.29 -11.75 13.66
CA LEU A 260 -9.54 -11.02 13.66
C LEU A 260 -10.39 -11.53 12.51
N TRP A 261 -11.52 -12.13 12.84
CA TRP A 261 -12.40 -12.77 11.87
C TRP A 261 -13.61 -11.87 11.61
N LEU A 262 -13.98 -11.73 10.34
CA LEU A 262 -15.22 -11.09 9.91
C LEU A 262 -15.97 -12.10 9.03
N ILE A 263 -17.18 -12.44 9.46
CA ILE A 263 -17.98 -13.54 8.91
C ILE A 263 -19.17 -12.93 8.16
N THR A 264 -19.32 -13.30 6.90
CA THR A 264 -20.40 -12.87 6.01
C THR A 264 -21.02 -14.05 5.29
N GLU A 265 -22.13 -13.84 4.60
CA GLU A 265 -22.67 -14.86 3.69
C GLU A 265 -21.67 -15.19 2.57
N PHE A 266 -21.74 -16.43 2.07
CA PHE A 266 -20.91 -16.89 0.97
C PHE A 266 -21.71 -17.02 -0.32
N HIS A 267 -21.13 -16.57 -1.43
CA HIS A 267 -21.71 -16.65 -2.77
C HIS A 267 -20.83 -17.54 -3.65
N GLU A 268 -21.34 -18.69 -4.09
CA GLU A 268 -20.57 -19.72 -4.83
C GLU A 268 -20.02 -19.22 -6.17
N ARG A 269 -20.69 -18.26 -6.83
CA ARG A 269 -20.19 -17.69 -8.10
C ARG A 269 -18.98 -16.76 -7.91
N GLY A 270 -18.61 -16.46 -6.66
CA GLY A 270 -17.49 -15.58 -6.36
C GLY A 270 -17.75 -14.13 -6.78
N SER A 271 -16.68 -13.43 -7.13
CA SER A 271 -16.74 -12.04 -7.57
C SER A 271 -17.18 -11.91 -9.03
N LEU A 272 -17.61 -10.72 -9.43
CA LEU A 272 -17.92 -10.40 -10.81
C LEU A 272 -16.68 -10.57 -11.69
N THR A 273 -15.48 -10.23 -11.19
CA THR A 273 -14.23 -10.52 -11.91
C THR A 273 -14.07 -12.01 -12.20
N ASP A 274 -14.32 -12.88 -11.22
CA ASP A 274 -14.17 -14.33 -11.38
C ASP A 274 -15.18 -14.85 -12.42
N HIS A 275 -16.43 -14.38 -12.33
CA HIS A 275 -17.47 -14.75 -13.30
C HIS A 275 -17.13 -14.30 -14.72
N LEU A 276 -16.67 -13.07 -14.90
CA LEU A 276 -16.40 -12.50 -16.22
C LEU A 276 -15.15 -13.10 -16.90
N LYS A 277 -14.20 -13.62 -16.13
CA LYS A 277 -13.06 -14.38 -16.66
C LYS A 277 -13.49 -15.69 -17.31
N ASP A 278 -14.35 -16.43 -16.63
CA ASP A 278 -14.72 -17.80 -17.03
C ASP A 278 -15.99 -17.85 -17.88
N SER A 279 -16.76 -16.77 -17.92
CA SER A 279 -18.07 -16.74 -18.59
C SER A 279 -18.29 -15.44 -19.38
N THR A 280 -19.24 -15.51 -20.29
CA THR A 280 -19.82 -14.36 -20.99
C THR A 280 -21.24 -14.19 -20.49
N VAL A 281 -21.80 -12.99 -20.67
CA VAL A 281 -23.17 -12.68 -20.24
C VAL A 281 -24.03 -12.33 -21.44
N THR A 282 -25.29 -12.74 -21.42
CA THR A 282 -26.29 -12.23 -22.37
C THR A 282 -26.63 -10.78 -22.04
N TRP A 283 -27.28 -10.08 -22.98
CA TRP A 283 -27.76 -8.73 -22.74
C TRP A 283 -28.66 -8.61 -21.51
N SER A 284 -29.59 -9.55 -21.34
CA SER A 284 -30.52 -9.55 -20.20
C SER A 284 -29.80 -9.74 -18.87
N GLU A 285 -28.83 -10.65 -18.82
CA GLU A 285 -28.02 -10.90 -17.62
C GLU A 285 -27.13 -9.70 -17.30
N MET A 286 -26.51 -9.10 -18.31
CA MET A 286 -25.73 -7.87 -18.16
C MET A 286 -26.58 -6.74 -17.57
N CYS A 287 -27.80 -6.53 -18.09
CA CYS A 287 -28.74 -5.55 -17.54
C CYS A 287 -29.11 -5.84 -16.09
N HIS A 288 -29.41 -7.12 -15.76
CA HIS A 288 -29.76 -7.52 -14.40
C HIS A 288 -28.61 -7.28 -13.41
N ILE A 289 -27.38 -7.66 -13.77
CA ILE A 289 -26.19 -7.41 -12.95
C ILE A 289 -25.96 -5.90 -12.78
N ALA A 290 -26.03 -5.12 -13.87
CA ALA A 290 -25.84 -3.68 -13.83
C ALA A 290 -26.90 -2.99 -12.96
N GLU A 291 -28.17 -3.36 -13.10
CA GLU A 291 -29.28 -2.80 -12.33
C GLU A 291 -29.11 -3.08 -10.83
N THR A 292 -28.90 -4.34 -10.47
CA THR A 292 -28.77 -4.76 -9.06
C THR A 292 -27.51 -4.17 -8.40
N MET A 293 -26.41 -4.07 -9.14
CA MET A 293 -25.20 -3.38 -8.70
C MET A 293 -25.45 -1.88 -8.48
N SER A 294 -26.11 -1.22 -9.43
CA SER A 294 -26.47 0.21 -9.34
C SER A 294 -27.37 0.47 -8.14
N ARG A 295 -28.36 -0.38 -7.90
CA ARG A 295 -29.27 -0.30 -6.76
C ARG A 295 -28.52 -0.41 -5.43
N GLY A 296 -27.57 -1.34 -5.33
CA GLY A 296 -26.72 -1.48 -4.16
C GLY A 296 -25.85 -0.25 -3.88
N LEU A 297 -25.22 0.32 -4.91
CA LEU A 297 -24.35 1.49 -4.73
C LEU A 297 -25.18 2.75 -4.42
N ALA A 298 -26.31 2.94 -5.10
CA ALA A 298 -27.25 4.01 -4.81
C ALA A 298 -27.74 3.94 -3.36
N TYR A 299 -28.11 2.75 -2.88
CA TYR A 299 -28.51 2.55 -1.49
C TYR A 299 -27.38 2.87 -0.51
N LEU A 300 -26.13 2.48 -0.83
CA LEU A 300 -24.97 2.82 -0.01
C LEU A 300 -24.77 4.34 0.11
N HIS A 301 -24.94 5.06 -1.00
CA HIS A 301 -24.80 6.51 -1.11
C HIS A 301 -25.97 7.30 -0.49
N GLU A 302 -27.15 6.68 -0.39
CA GLU A 302 -28.36 7.33 0.13
C GLU A 302 -28.23 7.70 1.62
N ASP A 303 -28.74 8.88 1.97
CA ASP A 303 -28.92 9.33 3.35
C ASP A 303 -30.37 9.05 3.74
N THR A 304 -30.59 8.04 4.60
CA THR A 304 -31.94 7.58 4.95
C THR A 304 -32.28 8.00 6.39
N PRO A 305 -33.37 8.73 6.62
CA PRO A 305 -33.80 9.10 7.97
C PRO A 305 -34.23 7.86 8.76
N ILE A 306 -34.44 8.05 10.07
CA ILE A 306 -34.90 6.99 10.99
C ILE A 306 -36.06 6.21 10.39
N TYR A 307 -35.87 4.91 10.22
CA TYR A 307 -36.88 4.01 9.66
C TYR A 307 -37.06 2.81 10.59
N LYS A 308 -38.31 2.51 10.93
CA LYS A 308 -38.71 1.32 11.74
C LYS A 308 -37.95 1.15 13.07
N GLY A 309 -37.55 2.24 13.72
CA GLY A 309 -36.88 2.20 15.02
C GLY A 309 -35.37 1.90 14.96
N GLU A 310 -34.80 1.76 13.76
CA GLU A 310 -33.36 1.81 13.56
C GLU A 310 -32.89 3.28 13.49
N GLY A 311 -31.63 3.55 13.87
CA GLY A 311 -31.02 4.88 13.71
C GLY A 311 -30.97 5.32 12.23
N PRO A 312 -30.66 6.60 11.95
CA PRO A 312 -30.51 7.07 10.58
C PRO A 312 -29.34 6.36 9.88
N LYS A 313 -29.49 6.05 8.58
CA LYS A 313 -28.39 5.56 7.75
C LYS A 313 -27.68 6.75 7.10
N PRO A 314 -26.43 7.06 7.45
CA PRO A 314 -25.69 8.12 6.78
C PRO A 314 -25.32 7.71 5.34
N THR A 315 -24.99 8.69 4.51
CA THR A 315 -24.30 8.46 3.25
C THR A 315 -22.97 7.76 3.50
N ILE A 316 -22.69 6.70 2.73
CA ILE A 316 -21.44 5.95 2.79
C ILE A 316 -20.78 5.94 1.42
N ALA A 317 -19.50 6.30 1.35
CA ALA A 317 -18.68 6.07 0.16
C ALA A 317 -17.85 4.80 0.32
N HIS A 318 -17.76 4.00 -0.73
CA HIS A 318 -17.08 2.69 -0.76
C HIS A 318 -15.55 2.83 -0.85
N ARG A 319 -15.06 3.71 -1.72
CA ARG A 319 -13.64 4.09 -1.92
C ARG A 319 -12.70 3.03 -2.51
N ASP A 320 -13.14 1.78 -2.62
CA ASP A 320 -12.44 0.73 -3.39
C ASP A 320 -13.42 -0.07 -4.26
N PHE A 321 -14.33 0.64 -4.94
CA PHE A 321 -15.32 -0.01 -5.80
C PHE A 321 -14.64 -0.62 -7.03
N LYS A 322 -14.87 -1.91 -7.29
CA LYS A 322 -14.27 -2.67 -8.41
C LYS A 322 -15.01 -4.00 -8.58
N SER A 323 -14.88 -4.65 -9.73
CA SER A 323 -15.56 -5.93 -10.03
C SER A 323 -15.21 -7.04 -9.03
N LYS A 324 -14.01 -7.02 -8.43
CA LYS A 324 -13.58 -8.00 -7.41
C LYS A 324 -14.33 -7.86 -6.08
N ASN A 325 -14.90 -6.68 -5.81
CA ASN A 325 -15.65 -6.36 -4.58
C ASN A 325 -17.18 -6.44 -4.80
N VAL A 326 -17.61 -6.92 -5.98
CA VAL A 326 -19.01 -7.22 -6.29
C VAL A 326 -19.14 -8.72 -6.44
N MET A 327 -19.93 -9.38 -5.59
CA MET A 327 -20.21 -10.81 -5.68
C MET A 327 -21.50 -11.08 -6.42
N LEU A 328 -21.63 -12.26 -7.01
CA LEU A 328 -22.84 -12.67 -7.71
C LEU A 328 -23.56 -13.80 -6.96
N ARG A 329 -24.86 -13.63 -6.73
CA ARG A 329 -25.74 -14.73 -6.33
C ARG A 329 -25.95 -15.70 -7.49
N HIS A 330 -26.57 -16.85 -7.20
CA HIS A 330 -26.87 -17.86 -8.20
C HIS A 330 -27.68 -17.30 -9.40
N ASP A 331 -28.61 -16.40 -9.12
CA ASP A 331 -29.49 -15.68 -10.07
C ASP A 331 -28.84 -14.44 -10.72
N LEU A 332 -27.52 -14.27 -10.57
CA LEU A 332 -26.74 -13.13 -11.06
C LEU A 332 -27.10 -11.78 -10.41
N THR A 333 -27.84 -11.78 -9.30
CA THR A 333 -28.03 -10.58 -8.50
C THR A 333 -26.69 -10.15 -7.92
N ALA A 334 -26.29 -8.90 -8.18
CA ALA A 334 -25.04 -8.33 -7.71
C ALA A 334 -25.12 -7.88 -6.25
N ILE A 335 -24.05 -8.17 -5.49
CA ILE A 335 -23.92 -7.94 -4.05
C ILE A 335 -22.61 -7.19 -3.79
N ILE A 336 -22.66 -5.95 -3.30
CA ILE A 336 -21.46 -5.17 -3.00
C ILE A 336 -20.90 -5.57 -1.62
N GLY A 337 -19.59 -5.79 -1.51
CA GLY A 337 -18.89 -6.05 -0.25
C GLY A 337 -17.49 -5.44 -0.19
N ASP A 338 -16.72 -5.82 0.84
CA ASP A 338 -15.40 -5.24 1.18
C ASP A 338 -15.44 -3.76 1.56
N PHE A 339 -16.02 -3.47 2.73
CA PHE A 339 -16.16 -2.10 3.24
C PHE A 339 -14.95 -1.63 4.07
N GLY A 340 -13.80 -2.29 3.97
CA GLY A 340 -12.62 -1.99 4.79
C GLY A 340 -12.09 -0.56 4.61
N LEU A 341 -12.35 0.08 3.46
CA LEU A 341 -11.96 1.46 3.16
C LEU A 341 -13.12 2.44 3.16
N ALA A 342 -14.35 1.98 3.43
CA ALA A 342 -15.54 2.82 3.33
C ALA A 342 -15.57 3.92 4.41
N VAL A 343 -16.21 5.04 4.09
CA VAL A 343 -16.31 6.23 4.95
C VAL A 343 -17.76 6.67 5.08
N ARG A 344 -18.17 7.01 6.30
CA ARG A 344 -19.50 7.53 6.65
C ARG A 344 -19.48 9.06 6.67
N PHE A 345 -20.51 9.69 6.11
CA PHE A 345 -20.68 11.15 6.13
C PHE A 345 -21.86 11.52 7.02
N GLU A 346 -21.56 11.79 8.29
CA GLU A 346 -22.56 12.26 9.25
C GLU A 346 -22.67 13.80 9.25
N PRO A 347 -23.89 14.36 9.37
CA PRO A 347 -24.06 15.80 9.47
C PRO A 347 -23.22 16.41 10.60
N GLY A 348 -22.44 17.44 10.28
CA GLY A 348 -21.64 18.18 11.26
C GLY A 348 -20.38 17.46 11.76
N LYS A 349 -20.01 16.30 11.21
CA LYS A 349 -18.75 15.62 11.51
C LYS A 349 -17.82 15.61 10.29
N PRO A 350 -16.53 15.93 10.46
CA PRO A 350 -15.56 15.71 9.39
C PRO A 350 -15.46 14.21 9.10
N PRO A 351 -15.09 13.80 7.87
CA PRO A 351 -14.97 12.39 7.48
C PRO A 351 -13.86 11.59 8.19
N GLY A 352 -13.22 12.15 9.23
CA GLY A 352 -12.09 11.56 9.96
C GLY A 352 -10.75 11.78 9.25
N ASP A 353 -9.68 11.14 9.75
CA ASP A 353 -8.34 11.12 9.12
C ASP A 353 -8.37 10.25 7.85
N THR A 354 -9.04 10.74 6.81
CA THR A 354 -9.13 10.06 5.53
C THR A 354 -7.97 10.48 4.63
N HIS A 355 -7.06 9.56 4.31
CA HIS A 355 -6.09 9.77 3.22
C HIS A 355 -6.77 9.66 1.87
N GLY A 356 -6.62 10.64 0.98
CA GLY A 356 -7.31 10.67 -0.31
C GLY A 356 -6.95 9.51 -1.25
N GLN A 357 -5.68 9.10 -1.27
CA GLN A 357 -5.13 8.10 -2.20
C GLN A 357 -5.19 6.68 -1.64
N VAL A 358 -6.39 6.18 -1.38
CA VAL A 358 -6.62 4.76 -1.02
C VAL A 358 -7.51 4.08 -2.05
N GLY A 359 -7.44 2.76 -2.11
CA GLY A 359 -8.15 1.93 -3.09
C GLY A 359 -7.19 1.35 -4.11
N THR A 360 -7.76 0.70 -5.13
CA THR A 360 -7.01 0.05 -6.20
C THR A 360 -6.70 1.07 -7.30
N TRP A 361 -5.42 1.37 -7.54
CA TRP A 361 -4.98 2.45 -8.45
C TRP A 361 -5.68 2.45 -9.82
N ARG A 362 -5.85 1.27 -10.43
CA ARG A 362 -6.51 1.11 -11.74
C ARG A 362 -7.94 1.65 -11.80
N TYR A 363 -8.62 1.71 -10.66
CA TYR A 363 -10.00 2.18 -10.53
C TYR A 363 -10.09 3.61 -9.96
N MET A 364 -8.96 4.25 -9.67
CA MET A 364 -8.94 5.61 -9.11
C MET A 364 -9.35 6.64 -10.15
N ALA A 365 -10.19 7.57 -9.72
CA ALA A 365 -10.56 8.74 -10.51
C ALA A 365 -9.34 9.68 -10.72
N PRO A 366 -9.34 10.50 -11.78
CA PRO A 366 -8.21 11.40 -12.10
C PRO A 366 -7.79 12.29 -10.92
N GLU A 367 -8.75 12.88 -10.21
CA GLU A 367 -8.51 13.73 -9.04
C GLU A 367 -7.88 12.98 -7.86
N VAL A 368 -8.09 11.67 -7.76
CA VAL A 368 -7.44 10.81 -6.76
C VAL A 368 -5.99 10.54 -7.18
N LEU A 369 -5.77 10.23 -8.46
CA LEU A 369 -4.43 9.99 -9.00
C LEU A 369 -3.54 11.24 -8.88
N GLU A 370 -4.09 12.44 -9.06
CA GLU A 370 -3.39 13.71 -8.85
C GLU A 370 -3.18 14.08 -7.37
N GLY A 371 -3.87 13.39 -6.44
CA GLY A 371 -3.86 13.74 -5.02
C GLY A 371 -4.64 15.03 -4.71
N ALA A 372 -5.44 15.53 -5.66
CA ALA A 372 -6.17 16.79 -5.60
C ALA A 372 -7.65 16.59 -5.18
N ILE A 373 -7.89 15.71 -4.19
CA ILE A 373 -9.25 15.36 -3.77
C ILE A 373 -9.79 16.41 -2.79
N ASN A 374 -11.00 16.90 -3.05
CA ASN A 374 -11.77 17.64 -2.07
C ASN A 374 -12.40 16.67 -1.06
N PHE A 375 -12.19 16.89 0.24
CA PHE A 375 -12.70 16.02 1.31
C PHE A 375 -14.19 16.27 1.63
N GLN A 376 -15.02 16.36 0.61
CA GLN A 376 -16.47 16.53 0.69
C GLN A 376 -17.19 15.25 0.29
N ARG A 377 -18.38 15.03 0.89
CA ARG A 377 -19.27 13.89 0.61
C ARG A 377 -19.37 13.60 -0.89
N ASP A 378 -19.81 14.59 -1.67
CA ASP A 378 -20.07 14.42 -3.10
C ASP A 378 -18.82 14.06 -3.91
N SER A 379 -17.63 14.51 -3.49
CA SER A 379 -16.37 14.13 -4.14
C SER A 379 -16.10 12.64 -3.98
N PHE A 380 -16.29 12.08 -2.79
CA PHE A 380 -16.14 10.63 -2.58
C PHE A 380 -17.20 9.81 -3.33
N LEU A 381 -18.44 10.30 -3.42
CA LEU A 381 -19.48 9.61 -4.20
C LEU A 381 -19.14 9.60 -5.69
N ARG A 382 -18.61 10.70 -6.24
CA ARG A 382 -18.17 10.77 -7.64
C ARG A 382 -16.99 9.83 -7.93
N ILE A 383 -16.08 9.66 -6.97
CA ILE A 383 -14.98 8.68 -7.07
C ILE A 383 -15.53 7.25 -7.20
N ASP A 384 -16.54 6.88 -6.40
CA ASP A 384 -17.20 5.57 -6.53
C ASP A 384 -17.91 5.43 -7.89
N MET A 385 -18.57 6.49 -8.37
CA MET A 385 -19.23 6.48 -9.69
C MET A 385 -18.24 6.35 -10.84
N TYR A 386 -17.05 6.96 -10.74
CA TYR A 386 -15.98 6.77 -11.70
C TYR A 386 -15.59 5.29 -11.79
N ALA A 387 -15.33 4.68 -10.63
CA ALA A 387 -14.95 3.29 -10.54
C ALA A 387 -16.06 2.34 -11.01
N MET A 388 -17.32 2.64 -10.69
CA MET A 388 -18.49 1.92 -11.20
C MET A 388 -18.59 1.98 -12.73
N GLY A 389 -18.27 3.13 -13.33
CA GLY A 389 -18.17 3.25 -14.79
C GLY A 389 -17.23 2.20 -15.38
N LEU A 390 -16.03 2.05 -14.81
CA LEU A 390 -15.07 1.05 -15.25
C LEU A 390 -15.59 -0.39 -15.10
N VAL A 391 -16.32 -0.70 -14.03
CA VAL A 391 -16.96 -2.01 -13.83
C VAL A 391 -18.09 -2.27 -14.84
N LEU A 392 -18.85 -1.24 -15.21
CA LEU A 392 -19.83 -1.34 -16.29
C LEU A 392 -19.15 -1.61 -17.64
N TRP A 393 -17.98 -1.02 -17.90
CA TRP A 393 -17.19 -1.34 -19.08
C TRP A 393 -16.72 -2.81 -19.07
N GLU A 394 -16.28 -3.33 -17.93
CA GLU A 394 -15.93 -4.75 -17.78
C GLU A 394 -17.13 -5.66 -18.16
N LEU A 395 -18.33 -5.35 -17.67
CA LEU A 395 -19.56 -6.07 -18.00
C LEU A 395 -19.88 -6.04 -19.51
N VAL A 396 -19.85 -4.83 -20.11
CA VAL A 396 -20.12 -4.66 -21.54
C VAL A 396 -19.10 -5.41 -22.38
N SER A 397 -17.83 -5.44 -21.97
CA SER A 397 -16.77 -6.12 -22.71
C SER A 397 -16.96 -7.63 -22.83
N ARG A 398 -17.79 -8.22 -21.96
CA ARG A 398 -18.11 -9.64 -21.90
C ARG A 398 -19.55 -9.97 -22.30
N CYS A 399 -20.27 -8.99 -22.85
CA CYS A 399 -21.66 -9.15 -23.25
C CYS A 399 -21.83 -9.67 -24.69
N ILE A 400 -22.64 -10.72 -24.87
CA ILE A 400 -23.02 -11.27 -26.18
C ILE A 400 -24.29 -10.55 -26.69
N ALA A 401 -24.24 -9.22 -26.83
CA ALA A 401 -25.39 -8.44 -27.31
C ALA A 401 -25.44 -8.24 -28.83
N THR A 402 -24.34 -8.53 -29.51
CA THR A 402 -24.19 -8.34 -30.96
C THR A 402 -23.46 -9.55 -31.55
N ASP A 403 -23.66 -9.84 -32.84
CA ASP A 403 -23.09 -10.97 -33.59
C ASP A 403 -21.54 -10.94 -33.74
N GLY A 404 -20.83 -10.28 -32.84
CA GLY A 404 -19.37 -10.18 -32.78
C GLY A 404 -18.76 -11.19 -31.80
N THR A 405 -17.48 -11.51 -32.02
CA THR A 405 -16.70 -12.34 -31.11
C THR A 405 -16.38 -11.58 -29.82
N VAL A 406 -16.68 -12.20 -28.68
CA VAL A 406 -16.30 -11.67 -27.36
C VAL A 406 -14.89 -12.15 -27.04
N GLY A 407 -13.95 -11.21 -26.91
CA GLY A 407 -12.54 -11.50 -26.56
C GLY A 407 -12.38 -11.85 -25.09
N GLU A 408 -11.19 -12.28 -24.67
CA GLU A 408 -10.89 -12.59 -23.27
C GLU A 408 -11.16 -11.41 -22.32
N PHE A 409 -11.42 -11.73 -21.06
CA PHE A 409 -11.60 -10.71 -20.03
C PHE A 409 -10.29 -9.95 -19.80
N MET A 410 -10.39 -8.62 -19.82
CA MET A 410 -9.30 -7.70 -19.50
C MET A 410 -9.76 -6.72 -18.44
N LEU A 411 -8.86 -6.34 -17.53
CA LEU A 411 -9.09 -5.28 -16.57
C LEU A 411 -9.14 -3.92 -17.30
N PRO A 412 -9.79 -2.89 -16.71
CA PRO A 412 -9.77 -1.54 -17.25
C PRO A 412 -8.33 -1.06 -17.46
N PHE A 413 -8.00 -0.48 -18.60
CA PHE A 413 -6.64 -0.04 -18.96
C PHE A 413 -5.60 -1.18 -19.16
N GLU A 414 -5.98 -2.46 -19.13
CA GLU A 414 -5.00 -3.56 -19.29
C GLU A 414 -4.40 -3.61 -20.71
N GLU A 415 -5.15 -3.20 -21.73
CA GLU A 415 -4.67 -3.16 -23.11
C GLU A 415 -3.61 -2.05 -23.30
N GLU A 416 -3.77 -0.92 -22.61
CA GLU A 416 -2.93 0.27 -22.76
C GLU A 416 -1.64 0.20 -21.94
N ILE A 417 -1.70 -0.33 -20.71
CA ILE A 417 -0.59 -0.30 -19.73
C ILE A 417 -0.33 -1.65 -19.05
N GLY A 418 -0.93 -2.73 -19.57
CA GLY A 418 -0.71 -4.09 -19.06
C GLY A 418 -1.32 -4.35 -17.69
N GLN A 419 -1.04 -5.54 -17.16
CA GLN A 419 -1.63 -6.05 -15.91
C GLN A 419 -0.99 -5.44 -14.65
N HIS A 420 0.32 -5.25 -14.66
CA HIS A 420 1.09 -4.65 -13.58
C HIS A 420 1.37 -3.19 -13.91
N THR A 421 0.85 -2.28 -13.09
CA THR A 421 0.81 -0.87 -13.43
C THR A 421 1.33 -0.02 -12.28
N SER A 422 2.23 0.90 -12.59
CA SER A 422 2.70 1.92 -11.65
C SER A 422 1.71 3.08 -11.54
N LEU A 423 1.77 3.81 -10.43
CA LEU A 423 0.98 5.03 -10.26
C LEU A 423 1.26 6.06 -11.36
N GLN A 424 2.52 6.17 -11.80
CA GLN A 424 2.95 7.13 -12.81
C GLN A 424 2.36 6.81 -14.20
N GLU A 425 2.29 5.54 -14.58
CA GLU A 425 1.67 5.13 -15.85
C GLU A 425 0.16 5.43 -15.85
N LEU A 426 -0.52 5.19 -14.72
CA LEU A 426 -1.94 5.55 -14.59
C LEU A 426 -2.15 7.06 -14.64
N GLN A 427 -1.28 7.85 -14.00
CA GLN A 427 -1.34 9.31 -14.12
C GLN A 427 -1.14 9.75 -15.57
N ASP A 428 -0.17 9.20 -16.31
CA ASP A 428 0.05 9.54 -17.72
C ASP A 428 -1.19 9.23 -18.58
N VAL A 429 -1.75 8.02 -18.45
CA VAL A 429 -2.88 7.58 -19.28
C VAL A 429 -4.20 8.25 -18.89
N VAL A 430 -4.55 8.23 -17.60
CA VAL A 430 -5.87 8.66 -17.11
C VAL A 430 -5.97 10.18 -16.98
N VAL A 431 -4.91 10.83 -16.50
CA VAL A 431 -4.89 12.27 -16.19
C VAL A 431 -4.37 13.07 -17.38
N HIS A 432 -3.13 12.81 -17.80
CA HIS A 432 -2.45 13.65 -18.80
C HIS A 432 -3.00 13.41 -20.21
N LYS A 433 -3.13 12.14 -20.63
CA LYS A 433 -3.68 11.76 -21.94
C LYS A 433 -5.21 11.70 -21.96
N LYS A 434 -5.86 11.78 -20.78
CA LYS A 434 -7.32 11.67 -20.61
C LYS A 434 -7.92 10.45 -21.30
N MET A 435 -7.16 9.35 -21.35
CA MET A 435 -7.61 8.11 -21.95
C MET A 435 -8.58 7.38 -21.02
N ARG A 436 -9.45 6.59 -21.64
CA ARG A 436 -10.46 5.75 -21.00
C ARG A 436 -10.55 4.43 -21.78
N PRO A 437 -10.92 3.31 -21.15
CA PRO A 437 -11.10 2.04 -21.85
C PRO A 437 -12.01 2.18 -23.07
N VAL A 438 -11.55 1.67 -24.20
CA VAL A 438 -12.23 1.88 -25.50
C VAL A 438 -13.51 1.04 -25.57
N PHE A 439 -14.61 1.65 -26.02
CA PHE A 439 -15.81 0.91 -26.44
C PHE A 439 -15.63 0.47 -27.88
N LYS A 440 -15.67 -0.84 -28.14
CA LYS A 440 -15.55 -1.37 -29.51
C LYS A 440 -16.77 -0.95 -30.34
N ASP A 441 -16.55 -0.61 -31.61
CA ASP A 441 -17.61 -0.19 -32.54
C ASP A 441 -18.74 -1.22 -32.66
N THR A 442 -18.41 -2.50 -32.51
CA THR A 442 -19.38 -3.60 -32.49
C THR A 442 -20.39 -3.46 -31.35
N TRP A 443 -19.94 -3.03 -30.17
CA TRP A 443 -20.81 -2.82 -29.01
C TRP A 443 -21.78 -1.67 -29.25
N LEU A 444 -21.33 -0.61 -29.93
CA LEU A 444 -22.11 0.61 -30.20
C LEU A 444 -23.26 0.42 -31.21
N LYS A 445 -23.27 -0.68 -31.97
CA LYS A 445 -24.36 -1.01 -32.90
C LYS A 445 -25.67 -1.38 -32.20
N HIS A 446 -25.60 -1.78 -30.92
CA HIS A 446 -26.80 -2.05 -30.14
C HIS A 446 -27.37 -0.73 -29.58
N PRO A 447 -28.68 -0.42 -29.75
CA PRO A 447 -29.29 0.86 -29.39
C PRO A 447 -29.03 1.33 -27.95
N VAL A 448 -28.80 0.38 -27.04
CA VAL A 448 -28.67 0.65 -25.60
C VAL A 448 -27.21 0.79 -25.16
N SER A 449 -26.22 0.32 -25.93
CA SER A 449 -24.80 0.60 -25.67
C SER A 449 -24.48 2.09 -25.82
N ASN A 450 -25.26 2.82 -26.62
CA ASN A 450 -25.24 4.28 -26.65
C ASN A 450 -25.65 4.92 -25.32
N THR A 451 -26.47 4.26 -24.50
CA THR A 451 -26.82 4.73 -23.15
C THR A 451 -25.65 4.55 -22.20
N GLY A 452 -24.97 3.39 -22.24
CA GLY A 452 -23.73 3.15 -21.50
C GLY A 452 -22.65 4.17 -21.87
N ARG A 453 -22.49 4.48 -23.16
CA ARG A 453 -21.60 5.55 -23.64
C ARG A 453 -22.04 6.93 -23.16
N LYS A 454 -23.33 7.27 -23.19
CA LYS A 454 -23.81 8.57 -22.67
C LYS A 454 -23.52 8.74 -21.18
N TYR A 455 -23.73 7.69 -20.38
CA TYR A 455 -23.35 7.70 -18.96
C TYR A 455 -21.84 7.78 -18.78
N TRP A 456 -21.07 7.06 -19.59
CA TRP A 456 -19.61 7.11 -19.59
C TRP A 456 -19.08 8.51 -19.92
N ASP A 457 -19.55 9.10 -21.02
CA ASP A 457 -19.17 10.43 -21.48
C ASP A 457 -19.66 11.54 -20.52
N SER A 458 -20.79 11.36 -19.83
CA SER A 458 -21.30 12.33 -18.84
C SER A 458 -20.66 12.21 -17.46
N THR A 459 -20.15 11.03 -17.10
CA THR A 459 -19.60 10.74 -15.75
C THR A 459 -18.08 10.78 -15.71
N LEU A 460 -17.41 10.55 -16.85
CA LEU A 460 -15.96 10.40 -16.95
C LEU A 460 -15.28 11.38 -17.93
N GLY A 461 -16.07 12.11 -18.73
CA GLY A 461 -15.64 13.02 -19.79
C GLY A 461 -15.20 14.40 -19.32
#